data_AF-S3HFZ3-F1
#
_entry.id   AF-S3HFZ3-F1
#
_cell.length_a   1.000
_cell.length_b   1.000
_cell.length_c   1.000
_cell.angle_alpha   90.00
_cell.angle_beta   90.00
_cell.angle_gamma   90.00
#
_symmetry.space_group_name_H-M   'P 1'
#
loop_
_entity.id
_entity.type
_entity.pdbx_description
1 polymer ?
#
loop_
_entity_poly.entity_id
_entity_poly.type
_entity_poly.pdbx_seq_one_letter_code
_entity_poly.pdbx_strand_id
1 'polypeptide(L)' 'MDARDRLIIALYAQLKAERQTRETLEWVIRNGGLSTDVLEAIAADPVPVVTSDDVAAVEKIVALDERRRRKLQSHN' A
#
# COMPACT_ATOMS: atom_id res chain seq x y z
N MET A 1 16.73 4.66 -11.63
CA MET A 1 15.42 4.84 -10.98
C MET A 1 15.63 5.56 -9.68
N ASP A 2 14.89 6.63 -9.48
CA ASP A 2 15.00 7.41 -8.26
C ASP A 2 14.07 6.85 -7.16
N ALA A 3 14.06 7.41 -5.95
CA ALA A 3 13.17 6.95 -4.86
C ALA A 3 11.67 7.17 -5.14
N ARG A 4 11.31 8.17 -5.94
CA ARG A 4 9.93 8.44 -6.34
C ARG A 4 9.46 7.36 -7.30
N ASP A 5 10.27 7.02 -8.30
CA ASP A 5 9.98 5.92 -9.22
C ASP A 5 9.79 4.60 -8.46
N ARG A 6 10.67 4.32 -7.49
CA ARG A 6 10.57 3.13 -6.63
C ARG A 6 9.31 3.13 -5.78
N LEU A 7 8.91 4.27 -5.21
CA LEU A 7 7.66 4.40 -4.46
C LEU A 7 6.45 4.16 -5.35
N ILE A 8 6.42 4.74 -6.56
CA ILE A 8 5.32 4.53 -7.51
C ILE A 8 5.19 3.04 -7.88
N ILE A 9 6.30 2.37 -8.16
CA ILE A 9 6.30 0.93 -8.46
C ILE A 9 5.82 0.11 -7.26
N ALA A 10 6.27 0.43 -6.06
CA ALA A 10 5.85 -0.26 -4.84
C ALA A 10 4.34 -0.10 -4.60
N LEU A 11 3.82 1.13 -4.70
CA LEU A 11 2.39 1.42 -4.55
C LEU A 11 1.55 0.73 -5.64
N TYR A 12 2.05 0.71 -6.88
CA TYR A 12 1.40 -0.03 -7.97
C TYR A 12 1.34 -1.54 -7.68
N ALA A 13 2.45 -2.13 -7.25
CA ALA A 13 2.53 -3.54 -6.92
C ALA A 13 1.57 -3.89 -5.77
N GLN A 14 1.51 -3.05 -4.74
CA GLN A 14 0.57 -3.20 -3.62
C GLN A 14 -0.88 -3.13 -4.11
N LEU A 15 -1.24 -2.12 -4.90
CA LEU A 15 -2.60 -1.99 -5.44
C LEU A 15 -3.00 -3.18 -6.32
N LYS A 16 -2.06 -3.71 -7.11
CA LYS A 16 -2.29 -4.90 -7.92
C LYS A 16 -2.55 -6.13 -7.05
N ALA A 17 -1.76 -6.34 -5.99
CA ALA A 17 -1.95 -7.43 -5.05
C ALA A 17 -3.33 -7.34 -4.37
N GLU A 18 -3.73 -6.16 -3.92
CA GLU A 18 -5.05 -5.92 -3.32
C GLU A 18 -6.20 -6.28 -4.27
N ARG A 19 -6.10 -5.89 -5.55
CA ARG A 19 -7.11 -6.25 -6.57
C ARG A 19 -7.19 -7.76 -6.79
N GLN A 20 -6.04 -8.42 -6.89
CA GLN A 20 -5.98 -9.87 -7.08
C GLN A 20 -6.59 -10.62 -5.88
N THR A 21 -6.30 -10.18 -4.65
CA THR A 21 -6.93 -10.71 -3.43
C THR A 21 -8.44 -10.54 -3.47
N ARG A 22 -8.93 -9.35 -3.83
CA ARG A 22 -10.38 -9.08 -3.96
C ARG A 22 -11.05 -9.98 -4.99
N GLU A 23 -10.48 -10.10 -6.17
CA GLU A 23 -11.01 -10.96 -7.24
C GLU A 23 -11.07 -12.43 -6.81
N THR A 24 -10.04 -12.89 -6.11
CA THR A 24 -9.98 -14.24 -5.54
C THR A 24 -11.08 -14.44 -4.50
N LEU A 25 -11.20 -13.52 -3.54
CA LEU A 25 -12.24 -13.58 -2.51
C LEU A 25 -13.64 -13.59 -3.12
N GLU A 26 -13.91 -12.71 -4.08
CA GLU A 26 -15.19 -12.68 -4.78
C GLU A 26 -15.50 -14.01 -5.49
N TRP A 27 -14.50 -14.60 -6.15
CA TRP A 27 -14.67 -15.91 -6.78
C TRP A 27 -14.97 -16.99 -5.74
N VAL A 28 -14.21 -17.07 -4.64
CA VAL A 28 -14.42 -18.09 -3.60
C VAL A 28 -15.81 -17.93 -2.97
N ILE A 29 -16.25 -16.69 -2.70
CA ILE A 29 -17.60 -16.40 -2.17
C ILE A 29 -18.68 -16.90 -3.12
N ARG A 30 -18.58 -16.57 -4.42
CA ARG A 30 -19.56 -17.01 -5.44
C ARG A 30 -19.62 -18.52 -5.60
N ASN A 31 -18.55 -19.23 -5.27
CA ASN A 31 -18.47 -20.70 -5.37
C ASN A 31 -18.65 -21.41 -4.02
N GLY A 32 -19.04 -20.69 -2.95
CA GLY A 32 -19.31 -21.27 -1.64
C GLY A 32 -18.07 -21.84 -0.93
N GLY A 33 -16.87 -21.38 -1.28
CA GLY A 33 -15.61 -21.89 -0.73
C GLY A 33 -15.20 -21.30 0.62
N LEU A 34 -16.02 -20.42 1.22
CA LEU A 34 -15.83 -19.87 2.56
C LEU A 34 -17.06 -20.18 3.44
N SER A 35 -16.83 -20.52 4.70
CA SER A 35 -17.90 -20.63 5.69
C SER A 35 -18.36 -19.24 6.17
N THR A 36 -19.57 -19.17 6.73
CA THR A 36 -20.10 -17.94 7.35
C THR A 36 -19.17 -17.40 8.43
N ASP A 37 -18.67 -18.26 9.32
CA ASP A 37 -17.76 -17.86 10.39
C ASP A 37 -16.47 -17.18 9.86
N VAL A 38 -15.96 -17.64 8.72
CA VAL A 38 -14.78 -17.02 8.09
C VAL A 38 -15.13 -15.67 7.49
N LEU A 39 -16.31 -15.53 6.87
CA LEU A 39 -16.78 -14.24 6.35
C LEU A 39 -17.01 -13.22 7.48
N GLU A 40 -17.56 -13.65 8.61
CA GLU A 40 -17.74 -12.82 9.80
C GLU A 40 -16.39 -12.38 10.39
N ALA A 41 -15.41 -13.29 10.46
CA ALA A 41 -14.06 -12.96 10.91
C ALA A 41 -13.39 -11.92 9.99
N ILE A 42 -13.54 -12.05 8.67
CA ILE A 42 -13.03 -11.06 7.70
C ILE A 42 -13.75 -9.72 7.86
N ALA A 43 -15.07 -9.72 8.05
CA ALA A 43 -15.86 -8.49 8.20
C ALA A 43 -15.58 -7.76 9.53
N ALA A 44 -15.21 -8.50 10.57
CA ALA A 44 -14.84 -7.96 11.88
C ALA A 44 -13.40 -7.44 11.94
N ASP A 45 -12.54 -7.79 10.98
CA ASP A 45 -11.15 -7.33 10.93
C ASP A 45 -11.10 -5.82 10.65
N PRO A 46 -10.58 -4.99 11.58
CA PRO A 46 -10.58 -3.55 11.41
C PRO A 46 -9.68 -3.13 10.24
N VAL A 47 -10.26 -2.42 9.27
CA VAL A 47 -9.49 -1.76 8.21
C VAL A 47 -8.72 -0.59 8.84
N PRO A 48 -7.37 -0.55 8.74
CA PRO A 48 -6.60 0.57 9.23
C PRO A 48 -7.04 1.86 8.52
N VAL A 49 -7.46 2.86 9.30
CA VAL A 49 -7.79 4.17 8.76
C VAL A 49 -6.49 4.90 8.46
N VAL A 50 -6.29 5.31 7.21
CA VAL A 50 -5.18 6.20 6.86
C VAL A 50 -5.45 7.56 7.49
N THR A 51 -4.59 7.96 8.42
CA THR A 51 -4.68 9.22 9.15
C THR A 51 -3.86 10.31 8.47
N SER A 52 -4.10 11.57 8.85
CA SER A 52 -3.25 12.69 8.42
C SER A 52 -1.80 12.53 8.88
N ASP A 53 -1.56 11.87 10.01
CA ASP A 53 -0.20 11.61 10.53
C ASP A 53 0.55 10.62 9.64
N ASP A 54 -0.13 9.61 9.10
CA ASP A 54 0.46 8.65 8.15
C ASP A 54 0.90 9.35 6.86
N VAL A 55 0.08 10.26 6.35
CA VAL A 55 0.40 11.07 5.17
C VAL A 55 1.62 11.97 5.46
N ALA A 56 1.62 12.67 6.59
CA ALA A 56 2.72 13.54 6.99
C ALA A 56 4.05 12.77 7.16
N ALA A 57 4.00 11.54 7.68
CA ALA A 57 5.17 10.68 7.81
C ALA A 57 5.77 10.33 6.45
N VAL A 58 4.93 9.98 5.47
CA VAL A 58 5.37 9.70 4.09
C VAL A 58 5.98 10.95 3.44
N GLU A 59 5.32 12.11 3.55
CA GLU A 59 5.82 13.37 3.00
C GLU A 59 7.20 13.74 3.57
N LYS A 60 7.42 13.52 4.87
CA LYS A 60 8.72 13.74 5.52
C LYS A 60 9.81 12.85 4.93
N ILE A 61 9.52 11.58 4.67
CA ILE A 61 10.47 10.64 4.05
C ILE A 61 10.84 11.11 2.65
N VAL A 62 9.84 11.53 1.85
CA VAL A 62 10.06 12.08 0.51
C VAL A 62 10.95 13.32 0.55
N ALA A 63 10.63 14.28 1.43
CA ALA A 63 11.40 15.51 1.58
C ALA A 63 12.86 15.27 2.02
N LEU A 64 13.10 14.26 2.86
CA LEU A 64 14.45 13.86 3.27
C LEU A 64 15.25 13.25 2.10
N ASP A 65 14.61 12.41 1.28
CA ASP A 65 15.25 11.84 0.09
C ASP A 65 15.64 12.94 -0.92
N GLU A 66 14.76 13.89 -1.19
CA GLU A 66 15.04 15.02 -2.08
C GLU A 66 16.23 15.87 -1.59
N ARG A 67 16.29 16.18 -0.29
CA ARG A 67 17.44 16.90 0.30
C ARG A 67 18.74 16.13 0.13
N ARG A 68 18.72 14.80 0.31
CA ARG A 68 19.90 13.95 0.13
C ARG A 68 20.39 14.01 -1.32
N ARG A 69 19.49 13.95 -2.30
CA ARG A 69 19.86 14.08 -3.73
C ARG A 69 20.47 15.43 -4.06
N ARG A 70 19.89 16.53 -3.56
CA ARG A 70 20.45 17.88 -3.78
C ARG A 70 21.87 18.02 -3.24
N LYS A 71 22.16 17.45 -2.07
CA LYS A 71 23.54 17.45 -1.52
C LYS A 71 24.52 16.66 -2.38
N LEU A 72 24.12 15.51 -2.91
CA LEU A 72 24.95 14.69 -3.79
C LEU A 72 25.23 15.40 -5.13
N GLN A 73 24.29 16.21 -5.63
CA GLN A 73 24.46 16.99 -6.85
C GLN A 73 25.34 18.23 -6.67
N SER A 74 25.44 18.81 -5.47
CA SER A 74 26.27 20.01 -5.22
C SER A 74 27.75 19.70 -4.91
N HIS A 75 28.13 18.42 -4.84
CA HIS A 75 29.50 17.97 -4.57
C HIS A 75 30.18 17.39 -5.82
N ASN A 76 29.58 17.57 -7.00
CA ASN A 76 30.15 17.35 -8.33
C ASN A 76 30.23 18.69 -9.06
#